data_AF-A0A1E4HPN2-F1
#
_entry.id   AF-A0A1E4HPN2-F1
#
_cell.length_a   1.000
_cell.length_b   1.000
_cell.length_c   1.000
_cell.angle_alpha   90.00
_cell.angle_beta   90.00
_cell.angle_gamma   90.00
#
_symmetry.space_group_name_H-M   'P 1'
#
loop_
_entity.id
_entity.type
_entity.pdbx_description
1 polymer ?
#
loop_
_entity_poly.entity_id
_entity_poly.type
_entity_poly.pdbx_seq_one_letter_code
_entity_poly.pdbx_strand_id
1 'polypeptide(L)'
;NAPKKPNSEISDAELLFRESAAPAKQPNDLGKLPASESPEVFDLGERAETRSPSPRPPAAMMESAPSPRTSSTPPPPSESISRPGIPETERDREFRAASKSAFETTGKVDQIWSRKNEWGPSLIALACWTIALLSLLYIALVSELFNMALVLLILGGLYWLYLCYPILITLEIPVRLTPESAVKDYYAALSHHMPHYRRMWLLLSRQARLTTNYGSYEGFRDYWKGRVAELKRGAGARPSTPLLFQVDSFHAEKNLDKSEANARFVLNIFVRGRREEGPIASVPMQIDLVRGPDKMFYLCDGDFPKFGLD
;
A
#
# COMPACT_ATOMS: atom_id res chain seq x y z
N ASN A 1 37.74 -56.88 10.95
CA ASN A 1 37.32 -56.96 9.53
C ASN A 1 35.88 -57.43 9.44
N ALA A 2 34.96 -56.48 9.29
CA ALA A 2 33.58 -56.70 8.87
C ALA A 2 33.23 -55.58 7.86
N PRO A 3 32.65 -55.89 6.69
CA PRO A 3 32.38 -54.89 5.67
C PRO A 3 31.14 -54.06 6.02
N LYS A 4 31.29 -52.74 5.94
CA LYS A 4 30.26 -51.73 6.18
C LYS A 4 29.38 -51.62 4.92
N LYS A 5 28.09 -51.92 5.04
CA LYS A 5 27.10 -51.72 3.95
C LYS A 5 26.90 -50.21 3.69
N PRO A 6 26.86 -49.76 2.42
CA PRO A 6 26.49 -48.38 2.10
C PRO A 6 24.97 -48.18 2.13
N ASN A 7 24.55 -47.05 2.72
CA ASN A 7 23.17 -46.55 2.74
C ASN A 7 22.68 -46.23 1.32
N SER A 8 21.54 -46.79 0.94
CA SER A 8 20.88 -46.63 -0.37
C SER A 8 19.64 -45.74 -0.33
N GLU A 9 19.64 -44.65 0.45
CA GLU A 9 18.45 -43.79 0.64
C GLU A 9 18.67 -42.32 0.23
N ILE A 10 19.59 -42.03 -0.71
CA ILE A 10 19.78 -40.66 -1.25
C ILE A 10 19.73 -40.65 -2.78
N SER A 11 18.84 -41.44 -3.40
CA SER A 11 18.77 -41.50 -4.89
C SER A 11 17.45 -41.01 -5.51
N ASP A 12 16.44 -40.62 -4.72
CA ASP A 12 15.12 -40.29 -5.27
C ASP A 12 14.74 -38.81 -5.20
N ALA A 13 15.54 -37.95 -4.55
CA ALA A 13 15.27 -36.51 -4.46
C ALA A 13 15.98 -35.66 -5.53
N GLU A 14 16.98 -36.20 -6.22
CA GLU A 14 17.77 -35.47 -7.23
C GLU A 14 17.18 -35.56 -8.65
N LEU A 15 16.18 -36.42 -8.84
CA LEU A 15 15.52 -36.66 -10.13
C LEU A 15 14.37 -35.69 -10.45
N LEU A 16 13.90 -34.88 -9.49
CA LEU A 16 12.79 -33.93 -9.69
C LEU A 16 13.22 -32.53 -10.17
N PHE A 17 14.52 -32.26 -10.29
CA PHE A 17 15.03 -30.92 -10.66
C PHE A 17 15.78 -30.86 -11.99
N ARG A 18 15.74 -31.93 -12.80
CA ARG A 18 16.50 -32.01 -14.06
C ARG A 18 15.67 -31.84 -15.34
N GLU A 19 14.43 -31.38 -15.23
CA GLU A 19 13.52 -31.26 -16.38
C GLU A 19 12.98 -29.82 -16.54
N SER A 20 13.87 -28.86 -16.80
CA SER A 20 13.53 -27.55 -17.39
C SER A 20 14.75 -26.80 -17.94
N ALA A 21 15.71 -27.53 -18.51
CA ALA A 21 16.76 -26.93 -19.34
C ALA A 21 16.38 -27.13 -20.83
N ALA A 22 15.52 -26.25 -21.35
CA ALA A 22 15.32 -26.15 -22.79
C ALA A 22 16.60 -25.59 -23.44
N PRO A 23 17.09 -26.16 -24.56
CA PRO A 23 18.32 -25.73 -25.20
C PRO A 23 18.15 -24.36 -25.87
N ALA A 24 19.13 -23.48 -25.64
CA ALA A 24 19.31 -22.23 -26.36
C ALA A 24 19.54 -22.52 -27.86
N LYS A 25 18.57 -22.17 -28.71
CA LYS A 25 18.74 -22.13 -30.16
C LYS A 25 19.50 -20.86 -30.55
N GLN A 26 20.58 -21.05 -31.31
CA GLN A 26 21.36 -20.01 -31.97
C GLN A 26 20.53 -19.19 -32.96
N PRO A 27 20.93 -17.93 -33.25
CA PRO A 27 20.32 -17.11 -34.27
C PRO A 27 20.98 -17.39 -35.63
N ASN A 28 20.17 -17.74 -36.63
CA ASN A 28 20.37 -17.47 -38.06
C ASN A 28 19.25 -18.18 -38.82
N ASP A 29 18.29 -17.43 -39.39
CA ASP A 29 18.19 -17.34 -40.86
C ASP A 29 17.08 -16.35 -41.26
N LEU A 30 17.43 -15.44 -42.15
CA LEU A 30 16.52 -14.60 -42.90
C LEU A 30 15.80 -15.48 -43.92
N GLY A 31 14.46 -15.50 -43.93
CA GLY A 31 13.74 -16.15 -45.02
C GLY A 31 12.23 -16.17 -44.92
N LYS A 32 11.59 -15.27 -45.67
CA LYS A 32 10.25 -15.36 -46.26
C LYS A 32 9.03 -15.46 -45.32
N LEU A 33 8.32 -14.33 -45.27
CA LEU A 33 6.90 -14.20 -44.94
C LEU A 33 6.02 -15.04 -45.89
N PRO A 34 5.01 -15.74 -45.37
CA PRO A 34 3.71 -15.81 -45.99
C PRO A 34 2.70 -14.92 -45.25
N ALA A 35 1.82 -14.31 -46.04
CA ALA A 35 0.73 -13.44 -45.65
C ALA A 35 -0.45 -14.21 -45.03
N SER A 36 -1.31 -13.47 -44.32
CA SER A 36 -2.59 -13.91 -43.71
C SER A 36 -2.41 -14.69 -42.41
N GLU A 37 -3.00 -14.35 -41.26
CA GLU A 37 -4.34 -13.84 -40.99
C GLU A 37 -4.35 -12.79 -39.86
N SER A 38 -5.24 -11.82 -40.03
CA SER A 38 -5.61 -10.75 -39.10
C SER A 38 -6.21 -11.29 -37.78
N PRO A 39 -5.72 -10.86 -36.60
CA PRO A 39 -6.41 -11.12 -35.35
C PRO A 39 -7.62 -10.18 -35.20
N GLU A 40 -8.78 -10.77 -34.90
CA GLU A 40 -10.00 -10.07 -34.50
C GLU A 40 -9.70 -9.08 -33.37
N VAL A 41 -9.86 -7.80 -33.70
CA VAL A 41 -9.88 -6.70 -32.74
C VAL A 41 -11.21 -6.77 -32.01
N PHE A 42 -11.17 -7.09 -30.72
CA PHE A 42 -12.28 -6.90 -29.80
C PHE A 42 -12.52 -5.39 -29.63
N ASP A 43 -13.41 -4.85 -30.45
CA ASP A 43 -13.91 -3.48 -30.40
C ASP A 43 -15.06 -3.39 -29.39
N LEU A 44 -14.72 -3.03 -28.15
CA LEU A 44 -15.68 -2.78 -27.08
C LEU A 44 -15.97 -1.27 -26.99
N GLY A 45 -17.03 -0.87 -27.68
CA GLY A 45 -17.97 0.14 -27.17
C GLY A 45 -17.53 1.59 -27.27
N GLU A 46 -17.45 2.09 -28.49
CA GLU A 46 -17.59 3.51 -28.84
C GLU A 46 -18.98 4.00 -28.37
N ARG A 47 -19.03 4.67 -27.21
CA ARG A 47 -20.24 5.36 -26.74
C ARG A 47 -20.21 6.80 -27.23
N ALA A 48 -21.10 7.04 -28.18
CA ALA A 48 -21.32 8.30 -28.88
C ALA A 48 -21.38 9.54 -27.96
N GLU A 49 -20.80 10.58 -28.53
CA GLU A 49 -20.80 11.97 -28.12
C GLU A 49 -22.19 12.52 -27.81
N THR A 50 -22.28 13.37 -26.78
CA THR A 50 -23.25 14.46 -26.76
C THR A 50 -22.54 15.70 -26.23
N ARG A 51 -21.81 16.36 -27.14
CA ARG A 51 -21.31 17.72 -26.96
C ARG A 51 -22.49 18.68 -27.08
N SER A 52 -22.94 19.26 -25.98
CA SER A 52 -23.74 20.48 -26.00
C SER A 52 -22.83 21.70 -26.13
N PRO A 53 -23.08 22.62 -27.09
CA PRO A 53 -22.34 23.86 -27.22
C PRO A 53 -22.87 24.90 -26.22
N SER A 54 -21.97 25.49 -25.42
CA SER A 54 -22.29 26.61 -24.53
C SER A 54 -22.11 27.95 -25.26
N PRO A 55 -23.07 28.89 -25.19
CA PRO A 55 -23.03 30.15 -25.92
C PRO A 55 -22.15 31.21 -25.22
N ARG A 56 -21.33 31.89 -26.02
CA ARG A 56 -20.60 33.13 -25.67
C ARG A 56 -21.58 34.27 -25.36
N PRO A 57 -21.41 35.03 -24.26
CA PRO A 57 -21.96 36.37 -24.14
C PRO A 57 -21.05 37.41 -24.82
N PRO A 58 -21.61 38.50 -25.37
CA PRO A 58 -20.86 39.52 -26.09
C PRO A 58 -20.20 40.55 -25.15
N ALA A 59 -19.12 41.12 -25.66
CA ALA A 59 -18.44 42.28 -25.11
C ALA A 59 -19.38 43.50 -25.10
N ALA A 60 -19.46 44.18 -23.95
CA ALA A 60 -19.97 45.54 -23.84
C ALA A 60 -18.91 46.42 -23.18
N MET A 61 -18.54 47.47 -23.90
CA MET A 61 -17.78 48.64 -23.48
C MET A 61 -18.58 49.49 -22.48
N MET A 62 -17.92 50.54 -21.95
CA MET A 62 -18.37 51.59 -21.01
C MET A 62 -18.04 51.27 -19.54
N GLU A 63 -17.53 52.18 -18.70
CA GLU A 63 -17.13 53.58 -18.86
C GLU A 63 -16.34 53.98 -17.59
N SER A 64 -15.60 55.07 -17.73
CA SER A 64 -14.57 55.60 -16.84
C SER A 64 -15.08 56.21 -15.51
N ALA A 65 -14.13 56.27 -14.55
CA ALA A 65 -13.97 57.25 -13.45
C ALA A 65 -14.68 56.99 -12.09
N PRO A 66 -14.28 57.69 -11.00
CA PRO A 66 -12.93 57.82 -10.42
C PRO A 66 -12.89 57.39 -8.92
N SER A 67 -11.67 57.24 -8.39
CA SER A 67 -11.36 56.91 -6.99
C SER A 67 -11.88 57.92 -5.96
N PRO A 68 -12.08 57.47 -4.71
CA PRO A 68 -11.66 58.24 -3.54
C PRO A 68 -10.60 57.50 -2.71
N ARG A 69 -9.59 58.27 -2.32
CA ARG A 69 -8.54 57.93 -1.35
C ARG A 69 -9.15 57.80 0.04
N THR A 70 -8.72 56.81 0.82
CA THR A 70 -8.84 56.86 2.28
C THR A 70 -7.60 56.28 2.96
N SER A 71 -6.90 57.19 3.62
CA SER A 71 -6.23 57.04 4.92
C SER A 71 -5.29 55.87 5.16
N SER A 72 -4.00 56.22 5.08
CA SER A 72 -2.88 55.65 5.80
C SER A 72 -3.09 55.58 7.33
N THR A 73 -2.90 54.40 7.90
CA THR A 73 -2.48 54.22 9.29
C THR A 73 -1.35 53.18 9.31
N PRO A 74 -0.10 53.54 9.65
CA PRO A 74 0.97 52.57 9.79
C PRO A 74 0.84 51.82 11.13
N PRO A 75 1.03 50.48 11.15
CA PRO A 75 1.14 49.73 12.40
C PRO A 75 2.50 50.00 13.09
N PRO A 76 2.57 49.86 14.43
CA PRO A 76 3.80 50.09 15.19
C PRO A 76 4.88 49.05 14.84
N PRO A 77 6.17 49.40 14.97
CA PRO A 77 7.27 48.49 14.70
C PRO A 77 7.29 47.36 15.74
N SER A 78 7.07 46.13 15.29
CA SER A 78 7.41 44.94 16.08
C SER A 78 8.94 44.84 16.18
N GLU A 79 9.46 44.99 17.40
CA GLU A 79 10.81 44.60 17.74
C GLU A 79 10.98 43.10 17.48
N SER A 80 11.53 42.77 16.31
CA SER A 80 12.04 41.43 16.02
C SER A 80 13.28 41.23 16.87
N ILE A 81 13.13 40.50 17.98
CA ILE A 81 14.24 39.91 18.70
C ILE A 81 14.93 38.95 17.72
N SER A 82 16.04 39.41 17.13
CA SER A 82 16.94 38.63 16.31
C SER A 82 17.50 37.48 17.14
N ARG A 83 16.81 36.35 17.11
CA ARG A 83 17.35 35.09 17.59
C ARG A 83 18.42 34.67 16.58
N PRO A 84 19.67 34.42 17.00
CA PRO A 84 20.74 34.04 16.08
C PRO A 84 20.33 32.79 15.30
N GLY A 85 20.21 32.97 13.98
CA GLY A 85 19.87 31.91 13.04
C GLY A 85 20.98 30.88 13.05
N ILE A 86 20.67 29.70 13.59
CA ILE A 86 21.46 28.49 13.32
C ILE A 86 21.30 28.23 11.82
N PRO A 87 22.39 28.16 11.04
CA PRO A 87 22.30 27.94 9.60
C PRO A 87 21.54 26.64 9.33
N GLU A 88 20.49 26.74 8.52
CA GLU A 88 19.57 25.66 8.14
C GLU A 88 20.31 24.41 7.60
N THR A 89 21.49 24.64 7.01
CA THR A 89 22.41 23.63 6.50
C THR A 89 23.07 22.73 7.55
N GLU A 90 23.15 23.15 8.82
CA GLU A 90 23.71 22.30 9.89
C GLU A 90 22.67 21.34 10.49
N ARG A 91 21.41 21.77 10.66
CA ARG A 91 20.35 20.87 11.16
C ARG A 91 20.08 19.72 10.20
N ASP A 92 20.06 20.00 8.90
CA ASP A 92 19.88 18.96 7.88
C ASP A 92 21.05 17.98 7.84
N ARG A 93 22.28 18.44 8.14
CA ARG A 93 23.45 17.57 8.23
C ARG A 93 23.44 16.70 9.47
N GLU A 94 23.04 17.25 10.61
CA GLU A 94 23.03 16.53 11.88
C GLU A 94 21.93 15.47 11.93
N PHE A 95 20.73 15.78 11.42
CA PHE A 95 19.67 14.78 11.20
C PHE A 95 20.09 13.68 10.22
N ARG A 96 20.78 14.05 9.14
CA ARG A 96 21.27 13.08 8.13
C ARG A 96 22.41 12.21 8.67
N ALA A 97 23.23 12.72 9.58
CA ALA A 97 24.30 11.97 10.24
C ALA A 97 23.75 11.00 11.30
N ALA A 98 22.77 11.43 12.09
CA ALA A 98 22.09 10.59 13.08
C ALA A 98 21.23 9.49 12.43
N SER A 99 20.55 9.80 11.32
CA SER A 99 19.85 8.80 10.50
C SER A 99 20.84 7.78 9.92
N LYS A 100 21.97 8.23 9.34
CA LYS A 100 23.00 7.33 8.78
C LYS A 100 23.57 6.33 9.79
N SER A 101 23.94 6.76 11.00
CA SER A 101 24.60 5.88 11.99
C SER A 101 23.64 4.85 12.59
N ALA A 102 22.37 5.20 12.77
CA ALA A 102 21.34 4.26 13.22
C ALA A 102 21.02 3.18 12.16
N PHE A 103 21.18 3.52 10.88
CA PHE A 103 20.77 2.69 9.74
C PHE A 103 21.83 1.65 9.31
N GLU A 104 23.11 2.00 9.41
CA GLU A 104 24.24 1.16 8.97
C GLU A 104 24.37 -0.17 9.74
N THR A 105 23.75 -0.26 10.93
CA THR A 105 23.74 -1.47 11.76
C THR A 105 22.42 -2.27 11.73
N THR A 106 21.35 -1.75 11.12
CA THR A 106 19.98 -2.30 11.34
C THR A 106 19.10 -2.49 10.09
N GLY A 107 19.55 -2.13 8.89
CA GLY A 107 18.81 -2.26 7.63
C GLY A 107 18.53 -3.70 7.12
N LYS A 108 18.54 -4.73 7.99
CA LYS A 108 18.21 -6.10 7.60
C LYS A 108 16.70 -6.33 7.62
N VAL A 109 16.17 -6.76 6.48
CA VAL A 109 14.80 -7.26 6.35
C VAL A 109 14.77 -8.70 6.87
N ASP A 110 14.38 -8.91 8.12
CA ASP A 110 14.30 -10.25 8.73
C ASP A 110 13.24 -11.13 8.08
N GLN A 111 12.10 -10.54 7.72
CA GLN A 111 10.96 -11.27 7.20
C GLN A 111 10.58 -10.69 5.84
N ILE A 112 11.00 -11.40 4.81
CA ILE A 112 10.62 -11.15 3.43
C ILE A 112 9.10 -11.29 3.31
N TRP A 113 8.47 -10.35 2.62
CA TRP A 113 7.07 -10.49 2.27
C TRP A 113 6.89 -11.74 1.41
N SER A 114 5.97 -12.60 1.81
CA SER A 114 5.53 -13.73 1.01
C SER A 114 4.03 -13.91 1.15
N ARG A 115 3.37 -14.38 0.09
CA ARG A 115 1.94 -14.71 0.14
C ARG A 115 1.63 -15.68 1.27
N LYS A 116 2.52 -16.62 1.56
CA LYS A 116 2.37 -17.58 2.66
C LYS A 116 2.33 -16.88 4.02
N ASN A 117 3.17 -15.87 4.24
CA ASN A 117 3.18 -15.10 5.49
C ASN A 117 1.96 -14.16 5.62
N GLU A 118 1.42 -13.70 4.49
CA GLU A 118 0.21 -12.88 4.45
C GLU A 118 -1.06 -13.72 4.68
N TRP A 119 -1.21 -14.82 3.94
CA TRP A 119 -2.41 -15.66 3.95
C TRP A 119 -2.42 -16.74 5.02
N GLY A 120 -1.26 -17.13 5.56
CA GLY A 120 -1.13 -18.30 6.43
C GLY A 120 -2.17 -18.35 7.55
N PRO A 121 -2.30 -17.31 8.40
CA PRO A 121 -3.31 -17.30 9.44
C PRO A 121 -4.75 -17.22 8.93
N SER A 122 -5.00 -16.57 7.79
CA SER A 122 -6.33 -16.57 7.15
C SER A 122 -6.70 -17.98 6.66
N LEU A 123 -5.76 -18.72 6.07
CA LEU A 123 -5.96 -20.10 5.63
C LEU A 123 -6.20 -21.04 6.82
N ILE A 124 -5.46 -20.88 7.93
CA ILE A 124 -5.69 -21.65 9.15
C ILE A 124 -7.09 -21.37 9.70
N ALA A 125 -7.47 -20.10 9.82
CA ALA A 125 -8.80 -19.71 10.30
C ALA A 125 -9.92 -20.27 9.40
N LEU A 126 -9.74 -20.21 8.08
CA LEU A 126 -10.69 -20.73 7.10
C LEU A 126 -10.80 -22.26 7.19
N ALA A 127 -9.68 -22.98 7.35
CA ALA A 127 -9.68 -24.42 7.54
C ALA A 127 -10.40 -24.82 8.84
N CYS A 128 -10.08 -24.18 9.97
CA CYS A 128 -10.76 -24.41 11.24
C CYS A 128 -12.26 -24.15 11.16
N TRP A 129 -12.66 -23.03 10.53
CA TRP A 129 -14.08 -22.70 10.33
C TRP A 129 -14.80 -23.71 9.43
N THR A 130 -14.16 -24.14 8.35
CA THR A 130 -14.72 -25.13 7.42
C THR A 130 -14.97 -26.46 8.14
N ILE A 131 -14.02 -26.93 8.94
CA ILE A 131 -14.18 -28.14 9.75
C ILE A 131 -15.35 -27.99 10.72
N ALA A 132 -15.39 -26.89 11.49
CA ALA A 132 -16.46 -26.66 12.46
C ALA A 132 -17.84 -26.59 11.79
N LEU A 133 -17.96 -25.87 10.67
CA LEU A 133 -19.20 -25.75 9.92
C LEU A 133 -19.67 -27.10 9.38
N LEU A 134 -18.77 -27.89 8.79
CA LEU A 134 -19.09 -29.23 8.28
C LEU A 134 -19.50 -30.18 9.40
N SER A 135 -18.84 -30.13 10.57
CA SER A 135 -19.24 -30.93 11.73
C SER A 135 -20.64 -30.57 12.24
N LEU A 136 -20.95 -29.28 12.36
CA LEU A 136 -22.28 -28.82 12.78
C LEU A 136 -23.36 -29.20 11.76
N LEU A 137 -23.05 -29.06 10.47
CA LEU A 137 -23.95 -29.44 9.38
C LEU A 137 -24.21 -30.96 9.41
N TYR A 138 -23.17 -31.77 9.59
CA TYR A 138 -23.29 -33.21 9.73
C TYR A 138 -24.20 -33.60 10.91
N ILE A 139 -23.98 -33.03 12.10
CA ILE A 139 -24.81 -33.29 13.28
C ILE A 139 -26.27 -32.90 13.03
N ALA A 140 -26.51 -31.74 12.42
CA ALA A 140 -27.87 -31.29 12.10
C ALA A 140 -28.56 -32.23 11.10
N LEU A 141 -27.85 -32.69 10.07
CA LEU A 141 -28.39 -33.61 9.06
C LEU A 141 -28.68 -34.99 9.63
N VAL A 142 -27.77 -35.56 10.44
CA VAL A 142 -27.98 -36.87 11.11
C VAL A 142 -29.15 -36.80 12.09
N SER A 143 -29.39 -35.63 12.69
CA SER A 143 -30.53 -35.38 13.59
C SER A 143 -31.82 -35.01 12.85
N GLU A 144 -31.83 -35.09 11.51
CA GLU A 144 -32.96 -34.71 10.64
C GLU A 144 -33.44 -33.25 10.80
N LEU A 145 -32.59 -32.36 11.32
CA LEU A 145 -32.87 -30.94 11.54
C LEU A 145 -32.61 -30.12 10.26
N PHE A 146 -33.34 -30.41 9.18
CA PHE A 146 -33.09 -29.81 7.86
C PHE A 146 -33.15 -28.28 7.85
N ASN A 147 -34.10 -27.68 8.58
CA ASN A 147 -34.22 -26.22 8.68
C ASN A 147 -32.98 -25.60 9.36
N MET A 148 -32.46 -26.23 10.42
CA MET A 148 -31.24 -25.76 11.08
C MET A 148 -30.02 -25.95 10.19
N ALA A 149 -29.93 -27.07 9.47
CA ALA A 149 -28.86 -27.30 8.49
C ALA A 149 -28.86 -26.21 7.40
N LEU A 150 -30.04 -25.82 6.88
CA LEU A 150 -30.17 -24.73 5.91
C LEU A 150 -29.71 -23.38 6.49
N VAL A 151 -30.13 -23.03 7.71
CA VAL A 151 -29.71 -21.78 8.37
C VAL A 151 -28.20 -21.77 8.62
N LEU A 152 -27.64 -22.89 9.10
CA LEU A 152 -26.19 -23.05 9.29
C LEU A 152 -25.43 -22.89 7.96
N LEU A 153 -25.93 -23.46 6.87
CA LEU A 153 -25.33 -23.33 5.56
C LEU A 153 -25.31 -21.86 5.10
N ILE A 154 -26.41 -21.14 5.25
CA ILE A 154 -26.52 -19.73 4.84
C ILE A 154 -25.60 -18.84 5.69
N LEU A 155 -25.77 -18.85 7.01
CA LEU A 155 -25.00 -17.99 7.90
C LEU A 155 -23.52 -18.38 7.94
N GLY A 156 -23.25 -19.69 7.95
CA GLY A 156 -21.90 -20.25 7.91
C GLY A 156 -21.18 -19.94 6.60
N GLY A 157 -21.91 -20.01 5.48
CA GLY A 157 -21.41 -19.62 4.16
C GLY A 157 -21.13 -18.11 4.06
N LEU A 158 -22.02 -17.25 4.58
CA LEU A 158 -21.79 -15.80 4.63
C LEU A 158 -20.55 -15.45 5.45
N TYR A 159 -20.37 -16.09 6.61
CA TYR A 159 -19.16 -15.88 7.42
C TYR A 159 -17.91 -16.46 6.74
N TRP A 160 -18.03 -17.59 6.04
CA TRP A 160 -16.92 -18.16 5.25
C TRP A 160 -16.48 -17.19 4.14
N LEU A 161 -17.42 -16.57 3.43
CA LEU A 161 -17.13 -15.52 2.44
C LEU A 161 -16.44 -14.31 3.07
N TYR A 162 -16.89 -13.90 4.26
CA TYR A 162 -16.23 -12.84 5.03
C TYR A 162 -14.76 -13.19 5.37
N LEU A 163 -14.48 -14.44 5.78
CA LEU A 163 -13.10 -14.89 6.03
C LEU A 163 -12.25 -14.97 4.76
N CYS A 164 -12.87 -15.16 3.59
CA CYS A 164 -12.17 -15.16 2.30
C CYS A 164 -11.78 -13.76 1.82
N TYR A 165 -12.44 -12.72 2.33
CA TYR A 165 -12.23 -11.34 1.87
C TYR A 165 -10.75 -10.94 1.85
N PRO A 166 -9.95 -11.11 2.94
CA PRO A 166 -8.50 -10.84 2.93
C PRO A 166 -7.72 -11.54 1.82
N ILE A 167 -8.11 -12.75 1.42
CA ILE A 167 -7.42 -13.50 0.37
C ILE A 167 -7.76 -12.89 -1.00
N LEU A 168 -9.04 -12.61 -1.24
CA LEU A 168 -9.52 -12.10 -2.53
C LEU A 168 -8.88 -10.76 -2.92
N ILE A 169 -8.78 -9.82 -1.97
CA ILE A 169 -8.19 -8.50 -2.22
C ILE A 169 -6.66 -8.50 -2.24
N THR A 170 -6.01 -9.60 -1.87
CA THR A 170 -4.55 -9.75 -1.91
C THR A 170 -4.07 -10.66 -3.04
N LEU A 171 -4.98 -11.08 -3.93
CA LEU A 171 -4.62 -11.80 -5.16
C LEU A 171 -3.76 -10.94 -6.10
N GLU A 172 -3.88 -9.61 -6.02
CA GLU A 172 -3.06 -8.68 -6.80
C GLU A 172 -1.60 -8.73 -6.32
N ILE A 173 -0.68 -9.06 -7.23
CA ILE A 173 0.74 -9.15 -6.92
C ILE A 173 1.25 -7.73 -6.64
N PRO A 174 1.83 -7.45 -5.46
CA PRO A 174 2.47 -6.16 -5.24
C PRO A 174 3.70 -6.03 -6.15
N VAL A 175 3.63 -5.15 -7.15
CA VAL A 175 4.75 -4.83 -8.04
C VAL A 175 5.59 -3.72 -7.38
N ARG A 176 6.44 -4.08 -6.42
CA ARG A 176 7.20 -3.13 -5.58
C ARG A 176 8.68 -3.01 -5.96
N LEU A 177 8.93 -3.07 -7.27
CA LEU A 177 10.27 -2.96 -7.84
C LEU A 177 10.82 -1.53 -7.73
N THR A 178 9.94 -0.54 -7.65
CA THR A 178 10.29 0.88 -7.49
C THR A 178 9.93 1.37 -6.09
N PRO A 179 10.67 2.36 -5.54
CA PRO A 179 10.36 2.92 -4.23
C PRO A 179 8.98 3.60 -4.22
N GLU A 180 8.57 4.21 -5.34
CA GLU A 180 7.24 4.82 -5.50
C GLU A 180 6.13 3.79 -5.36
N SER A 181 6.25 2.67 -6.07
CA SER A 181 5.28 1.58 -5.99
C SER A 181 5.19 1.00 -4.57
N ALA A 182 6.30 0.91 -3.84
CA ALA A 182 6.29 0.44 -2.45
C ALA A 182 5.50 1.37 -1.52
N VAL A 183 5.68 2.70 -1.64
CA VAL A 183 4.93 3.69 -0.87
C VAL A 183 3.46 3.70 -1.26
N LYS A 184 3.16 3.68 -2.57
CA LYS A 184 1.78 3.59 -3.08
C LYS A 184 1.06 2.36 -2.55
N ASP A 185 1.68 1.18 -2.62
CA ASP A 185 1.13 -0.07 -2.10
C ASP A 185 0.87 -0.02 -0.59
N TYR A 186 1.78 0.60 0.17
CA TYR A 186 1.65 0.72 1.62
C TYR A 186 0.42 1.55 2.00
N TYR A 187 0.22 2.72 1.40
CA TYR A 187 -0.93 3.57 1.71
C TYR A 187 -2.22 3.13 1.00
N ALA A 188 -2.14 2.51 -0.18
CA ALA A 188 -3.30 1.93 -0.86
C ALA A 188 -3.97 0.85 0.01
N ALA A 189 -3.20 0.10 0.80
CA ALA A 189 -3.71 -0.88 1.75
C ALA A 189 -4.68 -0.29 2.80
N LEU A 190 -4.59 1.01 3.10
CA LEU A 190 -5.52 1.73 3.98
C LEU A 190 -6.82 2.15 3.27
N SER A 191 -6.84 2.14 1.94
CA SER A 191 -7.94 2.69 1.15
C SER A 191 -9.14 1.73 0.99
N HIS A 192 -9.01 0.50 1.48
CA HIS A 192 -10.07 -0.50 1.48
C HIS A 192 -11.09 -0.25 2.61
N HIS A 193 -12.30 -0.81 2.47
CA HIS A 193 -13.31 -0.76 3.53
C HIS A 193 -12.81 -1.36 4.85
N MET A 194 -12.02 -2.43 4.75
CA MET A 194 -11.29 -3.05 5.85
C MET A 194 -9.79 -2.94 5.53
N PRO A 195 -9.08 -1.96 6.11
CA PRO A 195 -7.66 -1.75 5.86
C PRO A 195 -6.79 -3.00 6.09
N HIS A 196 -5.80 -3.23 5.22
CA HIS A 196 -4.88 -4.37 5.31
C HIS A 196 -3.67 -4.07 6.19
N TYR A 197 -3.90 -3.90 7.48
CA TYR A 197 -2.83 -3.65 8.45
C TYR A 197 -1.73 -4.72 8.41
N ARG A 198 -2.09 -5.99 8.14
CA ARG A 198 -1.10 -7.07 7.98
C ARG A 198 -0.17 -6.84 6.78
N ARG A 199 -0.71 -6.43 5.64
CA ARG A 199 0.08 -6.14 4.43
C ARG A 199 1.01 -4.97 4.69
N MET A 200 0.50 -3.91 5.31
CA MET A 200 1.31 -2.76 5.73
C MET A 200 2.42 -3.18 6.69
N TRP A 201 2.11 -4.00 7.70
CA TRP A 201 3.11 -4.50 8.64
C TRP A 201 4.23 -5.29 7.96
N LEU A 202 3.88 -6.15 7.00
CA LEU A 202 4.85 -6.92 6.23
C LEU A 202 5.69 -6.05 5.28
N LEU A 203 5.20 -4.87 4.92
CA LEU A 203 5.89 -3.86 4.11
C LEU A 203 6.89 -3.01 4.89
N LEU A 204 6.88 -3.11 6.22
CA LEU A 204 7.83 -2.44 7.07
C LEU A 204 9.13 -3.24 7.18
N SER A 205 10.25 -2.51 7.21
CA SER A 205 11.56 -3.04 7.58
C SER A 205 11.55 -3.52 9.05
N ARG A 206 12.57 -4.28 9.46
CA ARG A 206 12.70 -4.72 10.86
C ARG A 206 12.74 -3.54 11.83
N GLN A 207 13.49 -2.50 11.49
CA GLN A 207 13.63 -1.32 12.33
C GLN A 207 12.29 -0.59 12.51
N ALA A 208 11.55 -0.41 11.41
CA ALA A 208 10.22 0.17 11.45
C ALA A 208 9.28 -0.62 12.37
N ARG A 209 9.32 -1.96 12.33
CA ARG A 209 8.49 -2.82 13.21
C ARG A 209 8.79 -2.67 14.70
N LEU A 210 9.99 -2.19 15.04
CA LEU A 210 10.47 -2.06 16.42
C LEU A 210 10.38 -0.62 16.94
N THR A 211 9.64 0.27 16.29
CA THR A 211 9.43 1.63 16.81
C THR A 211 8.66 1.61 18.13
N THR A 212 8.86 2.66 18.93
CA THR A 212 8.23 2.84 20.24
C THR A 212 6.71 3.01 20.16
N ASN A 213 6.17 3.35 18.99
CA ASN A 213 4.74 3.60 18.81
C ASN A 213 3.89 2.33 18.80
N TYR A 214 4.46 1.17 18.46
CA TYR A 214 3.69 -0.08 18.40
C TYR A 214 4.43 -1.32 18.86
N GLY A 215 5.70 -1.53 18.49
CA GLY A 215 6.54 -2.68 18.89
C GLY A 215 6.03 -4.10 18.55
N SER A 216 4.80 -4.24 18.06
CA SER A 216 4.12 -5.50 17.71
C SER A 216 3.09 -5.26 16.61
N TYR A 217 2.64 -6.34 15.96
CA TYR A 217 1.61 -6.25 14.94
C TYR A 217 0.28 -5.74 15.50
N GLU A 218 -0.10 -6.20 16.69
CA GLU A 218 -1.31 -5.77 17.39
C GLU A 218 -1.26 -4.28 17.71
N GLY A 219 -0.14 -3.82 18.27
CA GLY A 219 0.10 -2.39 18.51
C GLY A 219 0.03 -1.56 17.22
N PHE A 220 0.60 -2.07 16.13
CA PHE A 220 0.60 -1.38 14.84
C PHE A 220 -0.80 -1.27 14.24
N ARG A 221 -1.57 -2.35 14.33
CA ARG A 221 -2.97 -2.38 13.91
C ARG A 221 -3.79 -1.36 14.71
N ASP A 222 -3.61 -1.34 16.01
CA ASP A 222 -4.40 -0.49 16.90
C ASP A 222 -3.99 0.99 16.74
N TYR A 223 -2.71 1.27 16.53
CA TYR A 223 -2.18 2.56 16.12
C TYR A 223 -2.90 3.09 14.86
N TRP A 224 -2.87 2.32 13.77
CA TRP A 224 -3.47 2.76 12.51
C TRP A 224 -5.00 2.83 12.56
N LYS A 225 -5.67 1.95 13.33
CA LYS A 225 -7.09 2.08 13.61
C LYS A 225 -7.41 3.42 14.29
N GLY A 226 -6.62 3.79 15.30
CA GLY A 226 -6.72 5.08 15.98
C GLY A 226 -6.56 6.25 15.01
N ARG A 227 -5.50 6.23 14.20
CA ARG A 227 -5.22 7.27 13.19
C ARG A 227 -6.32 7.42 12.15
N VAL A 228 -6.78 6.32 11.58
CA VAL A 228 -7.87 6.35 10.59
C VAL A 228 -9.16 6.85 11.23
N ALA A 229 -9.45 6.47 12.48
CA ALA A 229 -10.61 6.99 13.21
C ALA A 229 -10.50 8.49 13.51
N GLU A 230 -9.33 8.99 13.89
CA GLU A 230 -9.04 10.42 14.07
C GLU A 230 -9.30 11.20 12.77
N LEU A 231 -8.73 10.75 11.66
CA LEU A 231 -8.94 11.36 10.33
C LEU A 231 -10.42 11.38 9.94
N LYS A 232 -11.14 10.28 10.16
CA LYS A 232 -12.59 10.22 9.88
C LYS A 232 -13.38 11.19 10.75
N ARG A 233 -13.05 11.30 12.05
CA ARG A 233 -13.71 12.25 12.96
C ARG A 233 -13.46 13.69 12.55
N GLY A 234 -12.20 14.05 12.27
CA GLY A 234 -11.84 15.40 11.79
C GLY A 234 -12.55 15.78 10.49
N ALA A 235 -12.79 14.82 9.61
CA ALA A 235 -13.50 15.02 8.35
C ALA A 235 -15.05 14.92 8.44
N GLY A 236 -15.62 14.64 9.62
CA GLY A 236 -17.05 14.37 9.75
C GLY A 236 -17.53 13.16 8.91
N ALA A 237 -16.65 12.20 8.65
CA ALA A 237 -16.96 10.99 7.88
C ALA A 237 -17.56 9.90 8.78
N ARG A 238 -18.47 9.08 8.23
CA ARG A 238 -19.04 7.95 8.98
C ARG A 238 -17.95 6.92 9.25
N PRO A 239 -18.02 6.17 10.38
CA PRO A 239 -17.01 5.15 10.71
C PRO A 239 -16.82 4.08 9.61
N SER A 240 -17.89 3.74 8.88
CA SER A 240 -17.87 2.75 7.79
C SER A 240 -17.40 3.30 6.44
N THR A 241 -17.32 4.63 6.28
CA THR A 241 -16.87 5.25 5.02
C THR A 241 -15.36 5.05 4.87
N PRO A 242 -14.86 4.51 3.75
CA PRO A 242 -13.43 4.38 3.50
C PRO A 242 -12.80 5.76 3.30
N LEU A 243 -11.54 5.89 3.71
CA LEU A 243 -10.69 6.98 3.24
C LEU A 243 -9.92 6.49 2.02
N LEU A 244 -9.54 7.39 1.13
CA LEU A 244 -8.65 7.12 0.00
C LEU A 244 -7.33 7.83 0.27
N PHE A 245 -6.23 7.08 0.26
CA PHE A 245 -4.89 7.61 0.45
C PHE A 245 -4.17 7.61 -0.90
N GLN A 246 -3.84 8.80 -1.39
CA GLN A 246 -3.19 9.02 -2.67
C GLN A 246 -1.80 9.61 -2.45
N VAL A 247 -0.80 9.00 -3.06
CA VAL A 247 0.59 9.48 -3.05
C VAL A 247 0.81 10.32 -4.29
N ASP A 248 1.08 11.61 -4.10
CA ASP A 248 1.37 12.58 -5.16
C ASP A 248 2.75 13.23 -4.95
N SER A 249 3.26 13.92 -5.98
CA SER A 249 4.55 14.64 -5.96
C SER A 249 5.72 13.80 -5.45
N PHE A 250 5.79 12.54 -5.90
CA PHE A 250 6.82 11.60 -5.44
C PHE A 250 8.19 11.92 -6.06
N HIS A 251 9.19 12.05 -5.20
CA HIS A 251 10.59 12.22 -5.55
C HIS A 251 11.43 11.28 -4.69
N ALA A 252 12.36 10.55 -5.31
CA ALA A 252 13.30 9.69 -4.58
C ALA A 252 14.74 9.97 -5.00
N GLU A 253 15.59 10.25 -4.01
CA GLU A 253 17.04 10.27 -4.20
C GLU A 253 17.53 8.82 -4.22
N LYS A 254 17.63 8.25 -5.42
CA LYS A 254 18.15 6.89 -5.60
C LYS A 254 19.67 6.92 -5.58
N ASN A 255 20.25 6.40 -4.51
CA ASN A 255 21.68 6.09 -4.49
C ASN A 255 21.90 4.82 -5.31
N LEU A 256 22.45 4.95 -6.52
CA LEU A 256 22.65 3.82 -7.44
C LEU A 256 23.49 2.68 -6.84
N ASP A 257 24.41 3.03 -5.95
CA ASP A 257 25.32 2.09 -5.29
C ASP A 257 24.78 1.54 -3.96
N LYS A 258 23.65 2.04 -3.47
CA LYS A 258 23.08 1.64 -2.17
C LYS A 258 21.72 0.99 -2.32
N SER A 259 21.47 -0.01 -1.50
CA SER A 259 20.15 -0.64 -1.33
C SER A 259 19.14 0.27 -0.62
N GLU A 260 19.27 1.59 -0.76
CA GLU A 260 18.60 2.60 0.05
C GLU A 260 18.07 3.72 -0.84
N ALA A 261 16.89 4.22 -0.51
CA ALA A 261 16.28 5.37 -1.18
C ALA A 261 15.62 6.27 -0.13
N ASN A 262 15.90 7.58 -0.19
CA ASN A 262 15.13 8.57 0.58
C ASN A 262 14.02 9.09 -0.33
N ALA A 263 12.77 8.85 0.05
CA ALA A 263 11.60 9.30 -0.71
C ALA A 263 10.93 10.48 -0.01
N ARG A 264 10.54 11.47 -0.81
CA ARG A 264 9.72 12.62 -0.43
C ARG A 264 8.47 12.62 -1.28
N PHE A 265 7.31 12.81 -0.68
CA PHE A 265 6.03 12.81 -1.38
C PHE A 265 4.97 13.57 -0.58
N VAL A 266 3.83 13.86 -1.20
CA VAL A 266 2.66 14.39 -0.52
C VAL A 266 1.61 13.29 -0.45
N LEU A 267 1.18 12.96 0.77
CA LEU A 267 0.07 12.04 0.98
C LEU A 267 -1.24 12.84 1.07
N ASN A 268 -2.06 12.71 0.04
CA ASN A 268 -3.39 13.30 -0.02
C ASN A 268 -4.43 12.28 0.46
N ILE A 269 -5.24 12.69 1.43
CA ILE A 269 -6.25 11.84 2.04
C ILE A 269 -7.61 12.39 1.66
N PHE A 270 -8.47 11.55 1.11
CA PHE A 270 -9.83 11.92 0.70
C PHE A 270 -10.86 11.05 1.40
N VAL A 271 -12.07 11.56 1.57
CA VAL A 271 -13.22 10.73 1.92
C VAL A 271 -13.74 10.09 0.64
N ARG A 272 -13.89 8.75 0.62
CA ARG A 272 -14.38 8.06 -0.59
C ARG A 272 -15.77 8.57 -0.95
N GLY A 273 -15.94 8.98 -2.22
CA GLY A 273 -17.18 9.59 -2.73
C GLY A 273 -17.25 11.11 -2.60
N ARG A 274 -16.26 11.76 -1.98
CA ARG A 274 -16.16 13.23 -1.85
C ARG A 274 -14.84 13.77 -2.40
N ARG A 275 -14.40 13.24 -3.54
CA ARG A 275 -13.11 13.65 -4.14
C ARG A 275 -13.13 15.11 -4.63
N GLU A 276 -14.30 15.59 -5.04
CA GLU A 276 -14.49 16.96 -5.54
C GLU A 276 -14.38 18.03 -4.43
N GLU A 277 -14.60 17.66 -3.17
CA GLU A 277 -14.40 18.55 -2.01
C GLU A 277 -12.91 18.78 -1.71
N GLY A 278 -12.01 18.07 -2.39
CA GLY A 278 -10.57 18.11 -2.16
C GLY A 278 -10.12 17.15 -1.05
N PRO A 279 -8.80 17.10 -0.78
CA PRO A 279 -8.25 16.27 0.28
C PRO A 279 -8.62 16.84 1.66
N ILE A 280 -9.04 15.96 2.57
CA ILE A 280 -9.25 16.30 3.98
C ILE A 280 -7.93 16.59 4.70
N ALA A 281 -6.83 16.05 4.17
CA ALA A 281 -5.49 16.31 4.65
C ALA A 281 -4.50 16.10 3.51
N SER A 282 -3.51 16.99 3.41
CA SER A 282 -2.39 16.90 2.49
C SER A 282 -1.11 16.97 3.30
N VAL A 283 -0.33 15.89 3.29
CA VAL A 283 0.75 15.69 4.25
C VAL A 283 2.07 15.55 3.53
N PRO A 284 3.03 16.48 3.69
CA PRO A 284 4.37 16.25 3.21
C PRO A 284 5.02 15.13 4.05
N MET A 285 5.45 14.09 3.36
CA MET A 285 6.06 12.90 3.95
C MET A 285 7.50 12.76 3.44
N GLN A 286 8.38 12.34 4.34
CA GLN A 286 9.74 11.91 3.99
C GLN A 286 9.99 10.57 4.69
N ILE A 287 10.32 9.55 3.90
CA ILE A 287 10.52 8.18 4.39
C ILE A 287 11.77 7.60 3.78
N ASP A 288 12.56 6.92 4.60
CA ASP A 288 13.66 6.08 4.16
C ASP A 288 13.14 4.70 3.75
N LEU A 289 13.61 4.20 2.60
CA LEU A 289 13.30 2.87 2.11
C LEU A 289 14.58 2.05 2.00
N VAL A 290 14.46 0.76 2.34
CA VAL A 290 15.54 -0.22 2.21
C VAL A 290 15.11 -1.34 1.26
N ARG A 291 16.03 -1.76 0.39
CA ARG A 291 15.83 -2.86 -0.54
C ARG A 291 16.13 -4.18 0.16
N GLY A 292 15.12 -5.04 0.27
CA GLY A 292 15.25 -6.38 0.82
C GLY A 292 16.01 -7.35 -0.10
N PRO A 293 16.31 -8.56 0.41
CA PRO A 293 16.97 -9.61 -0.37
C PRO A 293 16.12 -10.14 -1.54
N ASP A 294 14.80 -9.93 -1.49
CA ASP A 294 13.84 -10.18 -2.57
C ASP A 294 13.82 -9.09 -3.65
N LYS A 295 14.74 -8.11 -3.57
CA LYS A 295 14.89 -6.96 -4.46
C LYS A 295 13.73 -5.95 -4.38
N MET A 296 12.82 -6.07 -3.41
CA MET A 296 11.70 -5.16 -3.18
C MET A 296 12.07 -4.09 -2.16
N PHE A 297 11.41 -2.92 -2.23
CA PHE A 297 11.58 -1.86 -1.23
C PHE A 297 10.64 -2.02 -0.04
N TYR A 298 11.18 -1.82 1.15
CA TYR A 298 10.49 -1.82 2.45
C TYR A 298 10.63 -0.45 3.10
N LEU A 299 9.60 -0.01 3.81
CA LEU A 299 9.60 1.29 4.48
C LEU A 299 10.31 1.17 5.83
N CYS A 300 11.20 2.11 6.14
CA CYS A 300 11.88 2.19 7.43
C CYS A 300 11.14 3.02 8.48
N ASP A 301 10.01 3.61 8.09
CA ASP A 301 9.05 4.20 9.01
C ASP A 301 7.62 3.83 8.59
N GLY A 302 6.78 3.52 9.56
CA GLY A 302 5.35 3.25 9.40
C GLY A 302 4.47 4.24 10.13
N ASP A 303 5.05 5.28 10.71
CA ASP A 303 4.35 6.29 11.47
C ASP A 303 3.69 7.32 10.56
N PHE A 304 2.55 7.80 11.03
CA PHE A 304 1.83 8.91 10.45
C PHE A 304 2.04 10.16 11.32
N PRO A 305 2.40 11.32 10.71
CA PRO A 305 2.60 12.56 11.46
C PRO A 305 1.37 12.89 12.32
N LYS A 306 1.61 13.37 13.54
CA LYS A 306 0.53 13.90 14.38
C LYS A 306 0.04 15.20 13.74
N PHE A 307 -1.24 15.24 13.37
CA PHE A 307 -1.91 16.49 13.03
C PHE A 307 -2.34 17.18 14.31
N GLY A 308 -1.98 18.46 14.47
CA GLY A 308 -2.84 19.39 15.18
C GLY A 308 -4.01 19.68 14.24
N LEU A 309 -5.09 18.91 14.38
CA LEU A 309 -6.40 19.34 13.88
C LEU A 309 -6.89 20.36 14.91
N ASP A 310 -6.34 21.57 14.84
CA ASP A 310 -6.82 22.74 15.59
C ASP A 310 -8.06 23.34 14.89
#